data_AF-A0A1I5UIE5-F1
#
_entry.id   AF-A0A1I5UIE5-F1
#
_cell.length_a   1.000
_cell.length_b   1.000
_cell.length_c   1.000
_cell.angle_alpha   90.00
_cell.angle_beta   90.00
_cell.angle_gamma   90.00
#
_symmetry.space_group_name_H-M   'P 1'
#
loop_
_entity.id
_entity.type
_entity.pdbx_description
1 polymer ?
#
loop_
_entity_poly.entity_id
_entity_poly.type
_entity_poly.pdbx_seq_one_letter_code
_entity_poly.pdbx_strand_id
1 'polypeptide(L)'
;MANPSVDAGSAQVAANLAMPLSDTSMTERPIREGDGLQGHTTAPGGAEHVADPTGWGLNSTGWVAVAALIVLAIMLWKKVPGLIGGMLDSRIAAIRAQLDEAAKLRAEAEALRAEYETRAKTAQAEAEQMREHARQEAHHIVVKAKEDAEALMERRAKMAEDKIAAAERAAIAEVRARAAEAAAKAAGLLIAEHLGADADRALVDRSISGLGRPN
;
A
#
# COMPACT_ATOMS: atom_id res chain seq x y z
N MET A 1 0.32 -41.43 12.42
CA MET A 1 0.06 -40.96 13.80
C MET A 1 -1.45 -40.77 13.95
N ALA A 2 -2.16 -41.80 14.42
CA ALA A 2 -3.58 -41.71 14.73
C ALA A 2 -3.71 -41.36 16.22
N ASN A 3 -4.45 -40.30 16.54
CA ASN A 3 -4.61 -39.77 17.89
C ASN A 3 -5.92 -40.31 18.50
N PRO A 4 -5.90 -41.16 19.53
CA PRO A 4 -7.10 -41.87 20.03
C PRO A 4 -8.00 -41.07 20.98
N SER A 5 -7.86 -39.75 21.10
CA SER A 5 -8.55 -38.94 22.14
C SER A 5 -9.86 -38.26 21.71
N VAL A 6 -10.31 -38.43 20.46
CA VAL A 6 -11.50 -37.72 19.93
C VAL A 6 -12.80 -38.53 20.06
N ASP A 7 -12.74 -39.84 20.33
CA ASP A 7 -13.91 -40.73 20.33
C ASP A 7 -14.65 -40.82 21.70
N ALA A 8 -13.99 -40.45 22.80
CA ALA A 8 -14.59 -40.55 24.14
C ALA A 8 -15.58 -39.41 24.46
N GLY A 9 -15.41 -38.23 23.85
CA GLY A 9 -16.25 -37.05 24.11
C GLY A 9 -17.57 -37.06 23.34
N SER A 10 -17.56 -37.57 22.10
CA SER A 10 -18.74 -37.70 21.24
C SER A 10 -19.74 -38.73 21.76
N ALA A 11 -19.27 -39.81 22.40
CA ALA A 11 -20.11 -40.83 23.02
C ALA A 11 -20.88 -40.31 24.26
N GLN A 12 -20.27 -39.43 25.07
CA GLN A 12 -20.93 -38.84 26.24
C GLN A 12 -21.97 -37.78 25.86
N VAL A 13 -21.73 -37.00 24.80
CA VAL A 13 -22.69 -36.00 24.32
C VAL A 13 -23.92 -36.67 23.68
N ALA A 14 -23.74 -37.77 22.96
CA ALA A 14 -24.84 -38.55 22.39
C ALA A 14 -25.71 -39.24 23.46
N ALA A 15 -25.11 -39.72 24.56
CA ALA A 15 -25.84 -40.31 25.69
C ALA A 15 -26.72 -39.29 26.43
N ASN A 16 -26.25 -38.04 26.55
CA ASN A 16 -27.00 -36.97 27.21
C ASN A 16 -28.16 -36.41 26.36
N LEU A 17 -28.10 -36.53 25.03
CA LEU A 17 -29.19 -36.11 24.13
C LEU A 17 -30.28 -37.19 23.92
N ALA A 18 -30.02 -38.45 24.26
CA ALA A 18 -30.94 -39.57 24.03
C ALA A 18 -31.92 -39.83 25.19
N MET A 19 -31.82 -39.08 26.30
CA MET A 19 -32.76 -39.21 27.41
C MET A 19 -34.07 -38.49 27.04
N PRO A 20 -35.22 -39.19 26.99
CA PRO A 20 -36.48 -38.51 26.78
C PRO A 20 -36.68 -37.51 27.92
N LEU A 21 -37.10 -36.30 27.58
CA LEU A 21 -37.67 -35.34 28.52
C LEU A 21 -38.95 -35.96 29.10
N SER A 22 -38.78 -36.89 30.03
CA SER A 22 -39.86 -37.41 30.85
C SER A 22 -40.28 -36.27 31.74
N ASP A 23 -41.38 -35.65 31.32
CA ASP A 23 -42.35 -34.86 32.06
C ASP A 23 -42.11 -34.92 33.58
N THR A 24 -41.17 -34.09 34.05
CA THR A 24 -41.13 -33.75 35.47
C THR A 24 -42.28 -32.79 35.62
N SER A 25 -43.47 -33.38 35.81
CA SER A 25 -44.65 -32.67 36.26
C SER A 25 -44.21 -31.80 37.43
N MET A 26 -44.15 -30.50 37.18
CA MET A 26 -44.11 -29.47 38.21
C MET A 26 -45.38 -29.67 39.02
N THR A 27 -45.28 -30.52 40.04
CA THR A 27 -46.35 -30.70 41.01
C THR A 27 -46.42 -29.37 41.75
N GLU A 28 -47.39 -28.54 41.39
CA GLU A 28 -47.75 -27.35 42.17
C GLU A 28 -47.98 -27.83 43.60
N ARG A 29 -47.04 -27.50 44.49
CA ARG A 29 -47.23 -27.76 45.91
C ARG A 29 -48.24 -26.71 46.38
N PRO A 30 -49.44 -27.10 46.87
CA PRO A 30 -50.33 -26.14 47.48
C PRO A 30 -49.61 -25.59 48.71
N ILE A 31 -49.27 -24.29 48.68
CA ILE A 31 -48.69 -23.55 49.81
C ILE A 31 -49.75 -23.24 50.88
N ARG A 32 -50.62 -24.20 51.17
CA ARG A 32 -51.58 -24.17 52.27
C ARG A 32 -51.29 -25.38 53.14
N GLU A 33 -51.33 -25.17 54.46
CA GLU A 33 -50.88 -26.04 55.55
C GLU A 33 -49.39 -25.91 55.91
N GLY A 34 -49.17 -25.28 57.07
CA GLY A 34 -47.86 -24.99 57.64
C GLY A 34 -47.20 -26.21 58.26
N ASP A 35 -46.54 -27.03 57.44
CA ASP A 35 -45.65 -28.08 57.92
C ASP A 35 -44.51 -28.30 56.90
N GLY A 36 -43.26 -27.95 57.24
CA GLY A 36 -42.13 -28.26 56.35
C GLY A 36 -40.88 -27.37 56.38
N LEU A 37 -40.81 -26.34 57.22
CA LEU A 37 -39.56 -25.64 57.50
C LEU A 37 -39.44 -25.40 59.01
N GLN A 38 -39.00 -26.43 59.74
CA GLN A 38 -38.47 -26.23 61.08
C GLN A 38 -37.06 -25.62 60.95
N GLY A 39 -37.02 -24.31 60.66
CA GLY A 39 -35.88 -23.50 61.04
C GLY A 39 -35.85 -23.49 62.56
N HIS A 40 -34.86 -24.15 63.16
CA HIS A 40 -34.60 -24.07 64.59
C HIS A 40 -33.99 -22.69 64.92
N THR A 41 -34.75 -21.64 64.64
CA THR A 41 -34.57 -20.36 65.33
C THR A 41 -35.33 -20.49 66.63
N THR A 42 -34.70 -21.12 67.64
CA THR A 42 -35.09 -20.83 69.02
C THR A 42 -34.75 -19.37 69.23
N ALA A 43 -35.73 -18.50 68.96
CA ALA A 43 -35.86 -17.26 69.67
C ALA A 43 -36.48 -17.63 71.02
N PRO A 44 -35.74 -17.60 72.14
CA PRO A 44 -36.38 -17.61 73.43
C PRO A 44 -37.03 -16.23 73.60
N GLY A 45 -38.24 -16.10 73.05
CA GLY A 45 -39.21 -15.10 73.44
C GLY A 45 -39.74 -15.45 74.83
N GLY A 46 -38.92 -15.23 75.83
CA GLY A 46 -39.29 -15.22 77.24
C GLY A 46 -38.57 -14.04 77.84
N ALA A 47 -39.32 -13.04 78.32
CA ALA A 47 -38.79 -12.03 79.22
C ALA A 47 -38.49 -12.70 80.57
N GLU A 48 -37.53 -13.60 80.59
CA GLU A 48 -36.84 -13.99 81.81
C GLU A 48 -35.81 -12.90 82.07
N HIS A 49 -36.16 -11.98 82.97
CA HIS A 49 -35.17 -11.18 83.66
C HIS A 49 -34.34 -12.13 84.55
N VAL A 50 -33.43 -12.89 83.92
CA VAL A 50 -32.24 -13.36 84.62
C VAL A 50 -31.63 -12.10 85.21
N ALA A 51 -31.45 -12.06 86.54
CA ALA A 51 -30.79 -10.93 87.18
C ALA A 51 -29.42 -10.77 86.53
N ASP A 52 -29.32 -9.84 85.58
CA ASP A 52 -28.08 -9.52 84.91
C ASP A 52 -27.06 -9.20 86.01
N PRO A 53 -25.87 -9.82 86.02
CA PRO A 53 -24.83 -9.45 86.97
C PRO A 53 -24.45 -8.00 86.71
N THR A 54 -25.10 -7.07 87.42
CA THR A 54 -24.84 -5.63 87.32
C THR A 54 -23.52 -5.33 88.02
N GLY A 55 -22.42 -5.45 87.27
CA GLY A 55 -21.14 -4.89 87.67
C GLY A 55 -21.19 -3.37 87.51
N TRP A 56 -21.00 -2.62 88.60
CA TRP A 56 -21.00 -1.15 88.61
C TRP A 56 -22.27 -0.49 88.01
N GLY A 57 -23.46 -1.04 88.33
CA GLY A 57 -24.74 -0.38 88.00
C GLY A 57 -25.11 -0.37 86.51
N LEU A 58 -24.40 -1.14 85.67
CA LEU A 58 -24.72 -1.32 84.25
C LEU A 58 -25.24 -2.74 84.00
N ASN A 59 -26.35 -2.84 83.27
CA ASN A 59 -26.94 -4.10 82.84
C ASN A 59 -26.13 -4.71 81.67
N SER A 60 -26.46 -5.92 81.23
CA SER A 60 -25.78 -6.60 80.11
C SER A 60 -25.72 -5.72 78.84
N THR A 61 -26.84 -5.07 78.49
CA THR A 61 -26.91 -4.12 77.37
C THR A 61 -26.00 -2.89 77.55
N GLY A 62 -25.81 -2.42 78.79
CA GLY A 62 -24.93 -1.30 79.11
C GLY A 62 -23.46 -1.66 78.89
N TRP A 63 -23.04 -2.85 79.29
CA TRP A 63 -21.70 -3.35 79.01
C TRP A 63 -21.45 -3.59 77.51
N VAL A 64 -22.45 -4.08 76.77
CA VAL A 64 -22.36 -4.19 75.29
C VAL A 64 -22.23 -2.81 74.63
N ALA A 65 -23.00 -1.81 75.08
CA ALA A 65 -22.89 -0.45 74.57
C ALA A 65 -21.51 0.18 74.87
N VAL A 66 -20.96 -0.05 76.06
CA VAL A 66 -19.59 0.38 76.43
C VAL A 66 -18.55 -0.34 75.56
N ALA A 67 -18.67 -1.65 75.36
CA ALA A 67 -17.79 -2.41 74.47
C ALA A 67 -17.86 -1.92 73.02
N ALA A 68 -19.05 -1.63 72.50
CA ALA A 68 -19.24 -1.06 71.16
C ALA A 68 -18.62 0.35 71.04
N LEU A 69 -18.75 1.18 72.07
CA LEU A 69 -18.09 2.49 72.15
C LEU A 69 -16.57 2.38 72.15
N ILE A 70 -16.02 1.42 72.91
CA ILE A 70 -14.57 1.16 72.94
C ILE A 70 -14.09 0.70 71.56
N VAL A 71 -14.81 -0.21 70.89
CA VAL A 71 -14.47 -0.66 69.53
C VAL A 71 -14.53 0.50 68.53
N LEU A 72 -15.56 1.35 68.59
CA LEU A 72 -15.66 2.55 67.75
C LEU A 72 -14.54 3.55 68.02
N ALA A 73 -14.21 3.79 69.29
CA ALA A 73 -13.09 4.65 69.69
C ALA A 73 -11.75 4.10 69.16
N ILE A 74 -11.51 2.78 69.27
CA ILE A 74 -10.33 2.12 68.71
C ILE A 74 -10.31 2.23 67.18
N MET A 75 -11.45 2.08 66.51
CA MET A 75 -11.58 2.18 65.06
C MET A 75 -11.28 3.60 64.55
N LEU A 76 -11.75 4.62 65.27
CA LEU A 76 -11.43 6.01 64.99
C LEU A 76 -9.96 6.32 65.28
N TRP A 77 -9.42 5.82 66.39
CA TRP A 77 -8.00 6.01 66.75
C TRP A 77 -7.06 5.32 65.76
N LYS A 78 -7.46 4.16 65.22
CA LYS A 78 -6.77 3.44 64.14
C LYS A 78 -7.07 3.98 62.75
N LYS A 79 -7.83 5.08 62.62
CA LYS A 79 -8.10 5.77 61.35
C LYS A 79 -8.68 4.89 60.25
N VAL A 80 -9.44 3.85 60.60
CA VAL A 80 -10.11 2.96 59.64
C VAL A 80 -10.98 3.71 58.61
N PRO A 81 -11.81 4.72 58.98
CA PRO A 81 -12.57 5.47 57.97
C PRO A 81 -11.67 6.28 57.02
N GLY A 82 -10.52 6.77 57.48
CA GLY A 82 -9.56 7.47 56.64
C GLY A 82 -8.84 6.54 55.64
N LEU A 83 -8.55 5.31 56.03
CA LEU A 83 -7.99 4.28 55.14
C LEU A 83 -8.97 3.90 54.01
N ILE A 84 -10.25 3.74 54.33
CA ILE A 84 -11.29 3.45 53.33
C ILE A 84 -11.46 4.62 52.37
N GLY A 85 -11.49 5.86 52.88
CA GLY A 85 -11.52 7.07 52.06
C GLY A 85 -10.33 7.16 51.11
N GLY A 86 -9.11 6.95 51.62
CA GLY A 86 -7.89 6.96 50.79
C GLY A 86 -7.86 5.88 49.71
N MET A 87 -8.42 4.69 49.96
CA MET A 87 -8.56 3.66 48.92
C MET A 87 -9.57 4.05 47.84
N LEU A 88 -10.68 4.69 48.23
CA LEU A 88 -11.67 5.20 47.28
C LEU A 88 -11.09 6.33 46.43
N ASP A 89 -10.39 7.28 47.05
CA ASP A 89 -9.72 8.37 46.34
C ASP A 89 -8.65 7.85 45.37
N SER A 90 -7.88 6.83 45.78
CA SER A 90 -6.91 6.15 44.90
C SER A 90 -7.59 5.49 43.71
N ARG A 91 -8.73 4.82 43.91
CA ARG A 91 -9.54 4.25 42.82
C ARG A 91 -10.09 5.33 41.89
N ILE A 92 -10.59 6.43 42.44
CA ILE A 92 -11.10 7.56 41.65
C ILE A 92 -9.96 8.16 40.82
N ALA A 93 -8.78 8.36 41.41
CA ALA A 93 -7.61 8.87 40.71
C ALA A 93 -7.15 7.92 39.59
N ALA A 94 -7.14 6.61 39.84
CA ALA A 94 -6.80 5.60 38.84
C ALA A 94 -7.81 5.59 37.68
N ILE A 95 -9.12 5.67 37.97
CA ILE A 95 -10.17 5.73 36.95
C ILE A 95 -10.04 7.02 36.13
N ARG A 96 -9.80 8.16 36.77
CA ARG A 96 -9.56 9.44 36.06
C ARG A 96 -8.36 9.33 35.13
N ALA A 97 -7.24 8.80 35.62
CA ALA A 97 -6.05 8.59 34.80
C ALA A 97 -6.33 7.68 33.59
N GLN A 98 -7.07 6.59 33.78
CA GLN A 98 -7.46 5.68 32.68
C GLN A 98 -8.42 6.36 31.68
N LEU A 99 -9.35 7.19 32.15
CA LEU A 99 -10.23 7.96 31.27
C LEU A 99 -9.44 9.00 30.47
N ASP A 100 -8.51 9.71 31.11
CA ASP A 100 -7.66 10.70 30.45
C ASP A 100 -6.75 10.05 29.40
N GLU A 101 -6.17 8.89 29.72
CA GLU A 101 -5.38 8.10 28.77
C GLU A 101 -6.23 7.58 27.61
N ALA A 102 -7.43 7.07 27.87
CA ALA A 102 -8.35 6.64 26.83
C ALA A 102 -8.82 7.79 25.94
N ALA A 103 -9.08 8.97 26.52
CA ALA A 103 -9.45 10.17 25.78
C ALA A 103 -8.30 10.65 24.90
N LYS A 104 -7.06 10.65 25.43
CA LYS A 104 -5.86 10.97 24.67
C LYS A 104 -5.65 9.98 23.52
N LEU A 105 -5.77 8.68 23.76
CA LEU A 105 -5.63 7.65 22.75
C LEU A 105 -6.69 7.78 21.64
N ARG A 106 -7.93 8.14 21.99
CA ARG A 106 -8.96 8.47 20.99
C ARG A 106 -8.60 9.69 20.16
N ALA A 107 -8.14 10.77 20.79
CA ALA A 107 -7.73 11.96 20.08
C ALA A 107 -6.55 11.68 19.12
N GLU A 108 -5.58 10.88 19.55
CA GLU A 108 -4.46 10.45 18.70
C GLU A 108 -4.94 9.57 17.54
N ALA A 109 -5.87 8.64 17.77
CA ALA A 109 -6.45 7.80 16.71
C ALA A 109 -7.25 8.63 15.70
N GLU A 110 -8.02 9.61 16.15
CA GLU A 110 -8.77 10.53 15.29
C GLU A 110 -7.84 11.42 14.47
N ALA A 111 -6.78 11.96 15.10
CA ALA A 111 -5.77 12.74 14.41
C ALA A 111 -5.03 11.91 13.35
N LEU A 112 -4.64 10.68 13.71
CA LEU A 112 -3.97 9.76 12.79
C LEU A 112 -4.88 9.39 11.61
N ARG A 113 -6.18 9.15 11.88
CA ARG A 113 -7.15 8.88 10.82
C ARG A 113 -7.29 10.08 9.88
N ALA A 114 -7.42 11.29 10.40
CA ALA A 114 -7.51 12.50 9.58
C ALA A 114 -6.24 12.71 8.74
N GLU A 115 -5.07 12.41 9.31
CA GLU A 115 -3.80 12.45 8.59
C GLU A 115 -3.75 11.42 7.46
N TYR A 116 -4.16 10.17 7.69
CA TYR A 116 -4.23 9.15 6.65
C TYR A 116 -5.24 9.49 5.56
N GLU A 117 -6.41 10.03 5.90
CA GLU A 117 -7.41 10.48 4.92
C GLU A 117 -6.85 11.61 4.06
N THR A 118 -6.11 12.54 4.66
CA THR A 118 -5.43 13.63 3.93
C THR A 118 -4.33 13.09 3.03
N ARG A 119 -3.45 12.23 3.56
CA ARG A 119 -2.37 11.58 2.80
C ARG A 119 -2.92 10.76 1.63
N ALA A 120 -4.03 10.04 1.83
CA ALA A 120 -4.69 9.29 0.77
C ALA A 120 -5.23 10.20 -0.34
N LYS A 121 -5.88 11.31 0.01
CA LYS A 121 -6.35 12.31 -0.97
C LYS A 121 -5.19 12.95 -1.73
N THR A 122 -4.12 13.34 -1.03
CA THR A 122 -2.92 13.91 -1.66
C THR A 122 -2.27 12.90 -2.61
N ALA A 123 -2.10 11.64 -2.18
CA ALA A 123 -1.53 10.59 -3.02
C ALA A 123 -2.38 10.32 -4.28
N GLN A 124 -3.71 10.35 -4.16
CA GLN A 124 -4.61 10.24 -5.32
C GLN A 124 -4.44 11.43 -6.28
N ALA A 125 -4.41 12.66 -5.76
CA ALA A 125 -4.19 13.86 -6.57
C ALA A 125 -2.81 13.85 -7.25
N GLU A 126 -1.75 13.46 -6.54
CA GLU A 126 -0.41 13.31 -7.09
C GLU A 126 -0.36 12.23 -8.18
N ALA A 127 -1.04 11.10 -7.98
CA ALA A 127 -1.14 10.05 -8.99
C ALA A 127 -1.88 10.53 -10.25
N GLU A 128 -2.96 11.30 -10.10
CA GLU A 128 -3.67 11.91 -11.22
C GLU A 128 -2.79 12.93 -11.97
N GLN A 129 -2.10 13.80 -11.24
CA GLN A 129 -1.14 14.74 -11.82
C GLN A 129 0.00 14.03 -12.55
N MET A 130 0.55 12.96 -11.97
CA MET A 130 1.59 12.15 -12.60
C MET A 130 1.09 11.49 -13.89
N ARG A 131 -0.14 10.97 -13.89
CA ARG A 131 -0.75 10.38 -15.09
C ARG A 131 -0.96 11.42 -16.18
N GLU A 132 -1.40 12.62 -15.81
CA GLU A 132 -1.63 13.69 -16.77
C GLU A 132 -0.31 14.21 -17.35
N HIS A 133 0.70 14.43 -16.51
CA HIS A 133 2.05 14.78 -16.95
C HIS A 133 2.63 13.71 -17.89
N ALA A 134 2.50 12.42 -17.54
CA ALA A 134 2.97 11.33 -18.38
C ALA A 134 2.26 11.28 -19.74
N ARG A 135 0.96 11.60 -19.81
CA ARG A 135 0.23 11.70 -21.09
C ARG A 135 0.72 12.87 -21.94
N GLN A 136 0.91 14.03 -21.33
CA GLN A 136 1.41 15.22 -22.03
C GLN A 136 2.82 14.96 -22.57
N GLU A 137 3.69 14.38 -21.75
CA GLU A 137 5.05 14.05 -22.15
C GLU A 137 5.10 12.96 -23.22
N ALA A 138 4.27 11.92 -23.11
CA ALA A 138 4.11 10.92 -24.17
C ALA A 138 3.64 11.56 -25.48
N HIS A 139 2.68 12.50 -25.44
CA HIS A 139 2.23 13.22 -26.62
C HIS A 139 3.36 14.05 -27.24
N HIS A 140 4.11 14.79 -26.42
CA HIS A 140 5.27 15.55 -26.87
C HIS A 140 6.35 14.66 -27.50
N ILE A 141 6.64 13.50 -26.92
CA ILE A 141 7.58 12.53 -27.48
C ILE A 141 7.11 12.04 -28.85
N VAL A 142 5.81 11.73 -29.00
CA VAL A 142 5.26 11.28 -30.28
C VAL A 142 5.31 12.37 -31.33
N VAL A 143 4.97 13.62 -30.98
CA VAL A 143 5.06 14.76 -31.91
C VAL A 143 6.50 14.98 -32.34
N LYS A 144 7.43 15.06 -31.38
CA LYS A 144 8.85 15.24 -31.67
C LYS A 144 9.42 14.08 -32.50
N ALA A 145 9.06 12.85 -32.20
CA ALA A 145 9.49 11.68 -32.96
C ALA A 145 8.98 11.71 -34.40
N LYS A 146 7.77 12.23 -34.65
CA LYS A 146 7.25 12.44 -36.00
C LYS A 146 8.02 13.52 -36.74
N GLU A 147 8.24 14.68 -36.11
CA GLU A 147 9.04 15.77 -36.68
C GLU A 147 10.46 15.31 -37.03
N ASP A 148 11.12 14.60 -36.10
CA ASP A 148 12.46 14.03 -36.32
C ASP A 148 12.45 12.98 -37.45
N ALA A 149 11.41 12.14 -37.53
CA ALA A 149 11.27 11.15 -38.59
C ALA A 149 11.07 11.82 -39.97
N GLU A 150 10.23 12.84 -40.05
CA GLU A 150 10.01 13.63 -41.28
C GLU A 150 11.30 14.32 -41.73
N ALA A 151 12.02 14.97 -40.81
CA ALA A 151 13.32 15.58 -41.10
C ALA A 151 14.37 14.56 -41.57
N LEU A 152 14.39 13.36 -40.98
CA LEU A 152 15.26 12.26 -41.42
C LEU A 152 14.89 11.74 -42.81
N MET A 153 13.60 11.64 -43.12
CA MET A 153 13.12 11.24 -44.44
C MET A 153 13.49 12.27 -45.50
N GLU A 154 13.27 13.56 -45.24
CA GLU A 154 13.66 14.64 -46.14
C GLU A 154 15.17 14.63 -46.41
N ARG A 155 15.99 14.50 -45.35
CA ARG A 155 17.44 14.41 -45.51
C ARG A 155 17.85 13.20 -46.33
N ARG A 156 17.20 12.04 -46.14
CA ARG A 156 17.48 10.83 -46.92
C ARG A 156 17.05 10.96 -48.38
N ALA A 157 15.90 11.58 -48.64
CA ALA A 157 15.43 11.86 -49.99
C ALA A 157 16.44 12.74 -50.73
N LYS A 158 16.87 13.84 -50.10
CA LYS A 158 17.89 14.73 -50.68
C LYS A 158 19.21 14.03 -50.96
N MET A 159 19.71 13.22 -50.02
CA MET A 159 20.93 12.43 -50.24
C MET A 159 20.78 11.43 -51.40
N ALA A 160 19.60 10.84 -51.57
CA ALA A 160 19.32 9.94 -52.68
C ALA A 160 19.27 10.70 -54.01
N GLU A 161 18.60 11.84 -54.05
CA GLU A 161 18.56 12.75 -55.21
C GLU A 161 19.96 13.21 -55.61
N ASP A 162 20.77 13.66 -54.65
CA ASP A 162 22.16 14.07 -54.88
C ASP A 162 23.01 12.92 -55.44
N LYS A 163 22.79 11.69 -54.94
CA LYS A 163 23.48 10.49 -55.44
C LYS A 163 23.04 10.10 -56.85
N ILE A 164 21.75 10.23 -57.16
CA ILE A 164 21.22 10.01 -58.51
C ILE A 164 21.81 11.04 -59.47
N ALA A 165 21.78 12.33 -59.11
CA ALA A 165 22.34 13.41 -59.94
C ALA A 165 23.86 13.26 -60.14
N ALA A 166 24.59 12.74 -59.15
CA ALA A 166 26.00 12.40 -59.31
C ALA A 166 26.21 11.20 -60.26
N ALA A 167 25.40 10.15 -60.12
CA ALA A 167 25.45 8.97 -60.98
C ALA A 167 25.08 9.30 -62.45
N GLU A 168 24.08 10.15 -62.67
CA GLU A 168 23.70 10.62 -64.00
C GLU A 168 24.83 11.39 -64.67
N ARG A 169 25.47 12.32 -63.95
CA ARG A 169 26.64 13.05 -64.46
C ARG A 169 27.78 12.11 -64.82
N ALA A 170 28.06 11.12 -63.97
CA ALA A 170 29.09 10.11 -64.23
C ALA A 170 28.74 9.26 -65.47
N ALA A 171 27.49 8.80 -65.60
CA ALA A 171 27.05 8.01 -66.74
C ALA A 171 27.12 8.80 -68.06
N ILE A 172 26.72 10.07 -68.06
CA ILE A 172 26.85 10.95 -69.23
C ILE A 172 28.33 11.14 -69.61
N ALA A 173 29.20 11.36 -68.63
CA ALA A 173 30.63 11.49 -68.87
C ALA A 173 31.23 10.20 -69.46
N GLU A 174 30.82 9.03 -68.94
CA GLU A 174 31.25 7.72 -69.44
C GLU A 174 30.78 7.48 -70.89
N VAL A 175 29.52 7.77 -71.22
CA VAL A 175 29.01 7.65 -72.59
C VAL A 175 29.78 8.57 -73.55
N ARG A 176 30.05 9.82 -73.14
CA ARG A 176 30.85 10.75 -73.94
C ARG A 176 32.28 10.26 -74.15
N ALA A 177 32.91 9.70 -73.12
CA ALA A 177 34.25 9.13 -73.22
C ALA A 177 34.29 7.94 -74.19
N ARG A 178 33.34 7.01 -74.08
CA ARG A 178 33.22 5.86 -75.00
C ARG A 178 32.95 6.30 -76.43
N ALA A 179 32.10 7.31 -76.64
CA ALA A 179 31.83 7.86 -77.96
C ALA A 179 33.07 8.53 -78.57
N ALA A 180 33.83 9.30 -77.77
CA ALA A 180 35.07 9.92 -78.20
C ALA A 180 36.15 8.87 -78.56
N GLU A 181 36.27 7.81 -77.76
CA GLU A 181 37.18 6.70 -78.02
C GLU A 181 36.80 5.94 -79.31
N ALA A 182 35.52 5.63 -79.50
CA ALA A 182 35.03 5.00 -80.72
C ALA A 182 35.25 5.88 -81.96
N ALA A 183 34.98 7.19 -81.86
CA ALA A 183 35.23 8.15 -82.93
C ALA A 183 36.73 8.26 -83.26
N ALA A 184 37.60 8.34 -82.25
CA ALA A 184 39.05 8.38 -82.43
C ALA A 184 39.57 7.09 -83.09
N LYS A 185 39.06 5.93 -82.68
CA LYS A 185 39.40 4.64 -83.30
C LYS A 185 38.95 4.56 -84.75
N ALA A 186 37.73 4.99 -85.07
CA ALA A 186 37.22 5.03 -86.43
C ALA A 186 38.01 6.01 -87.31
N ALA A 187 38.33 7.20 -86.79
CA ALA A 187 39.19 8.16 -87.48
C ALA A 187 40.59 7.59 -87.74
N GLY A 188 41.17 6.89 -86.76
CA GLY A 188 42.47 6.22 -86.91
C GLY A 188 42.46 5.15 -88.00
N LEU A 189 41.40 4.35 -88.10
CA LEU A 189 41.23 3.36 -89.18
C LEU A 189 41.09 4.04 -90.55
N LEU A 190 40.28 5.10 -90.64
CA LEU A 190 40.08 5.85 -91.88
C LEU A 190 41.37 6.54 -92.36
N ILE A 191 42.15 7.11 -91.42
CA ILE A 191 43.47 7.67 -91.72
C ILE A 191 44.39 6.56 -92.24
N ALA A 192 44.45 5.41 -91.56
CA ALA A 192 45.30 4.29 -91.99
C ALA A 192 44.94 3.74 -93.38
N GLU A 193 43.65 3.74 -93.75
CA GLU A 193 43.19 3.30 -95.07
C GLU A 193 43.51 4.30 -96.20
N HIS A 194 43.54 5.60 -95.89
CA HIS A 194 43.80 6.66 -96.88
C HIS A 194 45.24 7.21 -96.86
N LEU A 195 46.11 6.75 -95.95
CA LEU A 195 47.50 7.20 -95.87
C LEU A 195 48.38 6.49 -96.90
N GLY A 196 48.61 7.15 -98.03
CA GLY A 196 49.60 6.76 -99.04
C GLY A 196 50.83 7.68 -99.04
N ALA A 197 51.88 7.29 -99.76
CA ALA A 197 53.16 8.00 -99.81
C ALA A 197 53.06 9.50 -100.20
N ASP A 198 52.10 9.88 -101.05
CA ASP A 198 51.86 11.27 -101.43
C ASP A 198 51.21 12.10 -100.31
N ALA A 199 50.32 11.48 -99.52
CA ALA A 199 49.67 12.13 -98.38
C ALA A 199 50.66 12.39 -97.22
N ASP A 200 51.57 11.45 -96.98
CA ASP A 200 52.66 11.59 -95.99
C ASP A 200 53.59 12.75 -96.33
N ARG A 201 54.01 12.86 -97.60
CA ARG A 201 54.90 13.93 -98.05
C ARG A 201 54.27 15.30 -97.86
N ALA A 202 52.97 15.44 -98.20
CA ALA A 202 52.22 16.67 -97.99
C ALA A 202 52.00 17.01 -96.49
N LEU A 203 51.89 16.02 -95.60
CA LEU A 203 51.82 16.23 -94.15
C LEU A 203 53.16 16.70 -93.56
N VAL A 204 54.26 16.13 -94.02
CA VAL A 204 55.62 16.54 -93.62
C VAL A 204 55.88 17.99 -94.05
N ASP A 205 55.62 18.33 -95.31
CA ASP A 205 55.82 19.69 -95.82
C ASP A 205 54.96 20.72 -95.06
N ARG A 206 53.69 20.38 -94.73
CA ARG A 206 52.84 21.23 -93.89
C ARG A 206 53.40 21.41 -92.48
N SER A 207 53.87 20.34 -91.85
CA SER A 207 54.44 20.38 -90.49
C SER A 207 55.72 21.22 -90.45
N ILE A 208 56.60 21.08 -91.45
CA ILE A 208 57.80 21.91 -91.61
C ILE A 208 57.42 23.38 -91.83
N SER A 209 56.40 23.66 -92.65
CA SER A 209 55.92 25.04 -92.85
C SER A 209 55.27 25.65 -91.60
N GLY A 210 54.61 24.83 -90.78
CA GLY A 210 53.96 25.24 -89.54
C GLY A 210 54.95 25.57 -88.43
N LEU A 211 56.06 24.84 -88.37
CA LEU A 211 57.19 25.13 -87.47
C LEU A 211 57.96 26.40 -87.88
N GLY A 212 57.96 26.74 -89.17
CA GLY A 212 58.51 27.98 -89.71
C GLY A 212 57.64 29.23 -89.47
N ARG A 213 56.47 29.05 -88.86
CA ARG A 213 55.52 30.13 -88.54
C ARG A 213 55.63 30.45 -87.04
N PRO A 214 56.46 31.43 -86.62
CA PRO A 214 56.31 31.98 -85.27
C PRO A 214 54.89 32.56 -85.18
N ASN A 215 54.20 32.33 -84.06
CA ASN A 215 52.88 32.90 -83.80
C ASN A 215 52.84 34.41 -84.11
#